data_AF-A0A5B8YHI1-F1
#
_entry.id   AF-A0A5B8YHI1-F1
#
_cell.length_a   1.000
_cell.length_b   1.000
_cell.length_c   1.000
_cell.angle_alpha   90.00
_cell.angle_beta   90.00
_cell.angle_gamma   90.00
#
_symmetry.space_group_name_H-M   'P 1'
#
loop_
_entity.id
_entity.type
_entity.pdbx_description
1 polymer ?
#
loop_
_entity_poly.entity_id
_entity_poly.type
_entity_poly.pdbx_seq_one_letter_code
_entity_poly.pdbx_strand_id
1 'polypeptide(L)'
;MKIPAFLFFFFLLLAGQHAFAQREAAHWFFGDRAGLNFNSGFPVPQSGSLQTQEGSATISDRNGNLLFYTDGVQVYDRRHNRMPNGYGLNGDVSSTQSALIVPQPGNPGLYFIFTVDKPDYFGDGEDPIDGLNYSVVNMSLNGGFGDVVPASKNTPLVTYNSADALENEYKSSEKISAVLHADGSSYWVVTHHTNKFYAFKVTTAGVNTTPVISVSPNNVPP
;
A
#
# COMPACT_ATOMS: atom_id res chain seq x y z
N MET A 1 21.22 26.30 44.52
CA MET A 1 19.94 26.87 44.05
C MET A 1 19.01 25.71 43.73
N LYS A 2 17.94 25.50 44.52
CA LYS A 2 17.02 24.35 44.31
C LYS A 2 15.99 24.75 43.26
N ILE A 3 15.99 24.08 42.11
CA ILE A 3 14.96 24.31 41.08
C ILE A 3 13.63 23.75 41.65
N PRO A 4 12.56 24.56 41.73
CA PRO A 4 11.27 24.08 42.19
C PRO A 4 10.75 22.96 41.29
N ALA A 5 10.25 21.87 41.89
CA ALA A 5 9.76 20.70 41.14
C ALA A 5 8.69 21.04 40.09
N PHE A 6 7.90 22.10 40.33
CA PHE A 6 6.90 22.62 39.39
C PHE A 6 7.52 23.18 38.10
N LEU A 7 8.66 23.87 38.18
CA LEU A 7 9.37 24.38 37.00
C LEU A 7 9.97 23.24 36.17
N PHE A 8 10.42 22.16 36.81
CA PHE A 8 10.88 20.96 36.11
C PHE A 8 9.75 20.26 35.34
N PHE A 9 8.56 20.13 35.95
CA PHE A 9 7.37 19.57 35.28
C PHE A 9 6.87 20.45 34.12
N PHE A 10 6.96 21.77 34.25
CA PHE A 10 6.59 22.72 33.17
C PHE A 10 7.53 22.60 31.94
N PHE A 11 8.84 22.42 32.16
CA PHE A 11 9.80 22.17 31.06
C PHE A 11 9.59 20.81 30.38
N LEU A 12 9.17 19.77 31.13
CA LEU A 12 8.82 18.45 30.57
C LEU A 12 7.56 18.50 29.69
N LEU A 13 6.57 19.34 30.03
CA LEU A 13 5.36 19.56 29.23
C LEU A 13 5.64 20.33 27.93
N LEU A 14 6.59 21.27 27.93
CA LEU A 14 7.01 22.01 26.74
C LEU A 14 7.86 21.17 25.77
N ALA A 15 8.55 20.13 26.25
CA ALA A 15 9.30 19.20 25.42
C ALA A 15 8.42 18.20 24.63
N GLY A 16 7.12 18.12 24.95
CA GLY A 16 6.16 17.19 24.33
C GLY A 16 5.46 17.68 23.06
N GLN A 17 5.85 18.83 22.49
CA GLN A 17 5.07 19.51 21.43
C GLN A 17 5.33 19.04 19.98
N HIS A 18 6.11 17.97 19.78
CA HIS A 18 6.31 17.41 18.44
C HIS A 18 6.07 15.90 18.43
N ALA A 19 4.80 15.51 18.55
CA ALA A 19 4.39 14.24 17.96
C ALA A 19 4.49 14.42 16.43
N PHE A 20 5.64 14.04 15.86
CA PHE A 20 5.73 13.90 14.41
C PHE A 20 4.77 12.78 14.02
N ALA A 21 3.65 13.15 13.39
CA ALA A 21 3.03 12.22 12.48
C ALA A 21 4.11 11.75 11.51
N GLN A 22 4.20 10.44 11.33
CA GLN A 22 5.20 9.80 10.48
C GLN A 22 5.04 10.40 9.05
N ARG A 23 6.14 10.91 8.47
CA ARG A 23 6.13 11.63 7.18
C ARG A 23 6.10 10.70 5.97
N GLU A 24 5.86 9.42 6.18
CA GLU A 24 5.74 8.38 5.17
C GLU A 24 4.61 8.67 4.17
N ALA A 25 3.62 9.48 4.55
CA ALA A 25 2.54 9.98 3.69
C ALA A 25 2.74 11.45 3.23
N ALA A 26 3.97 11.98 3.25
CA ALA A 26 4.24 13.39 2.95
C ALA A 26 4.02 13.75 1.48
N HIS A 27 4.22 12.81 0.55
CA HIS A 27 3.96 13.02 -0.88
C HIS A 27 2.76 12.21 -1.33
N TRP A 28 1.88 12.84 -2.10
CA TRP A 28 0.74 12.22 -2.76
C TRP A 28 0.87 12.45 -4.26
N PHE A 29 0.68 11.42 -5.07
CA PHE A 29 0.56 11.49 -6.54
C PHE A 29 -0.69 10.73 -6.97
N PHE A 30 -1.53 11.35 -7.81
CA PHE A 30 -2.85 10.83 -8.17
C PHE A 30 -3.38 11.46 -9.47
N GLY A 31 -4.42 10.86 -10.04
CA GLY A 31 -5.11 11.37 -11.23
C GLY A 31 -4.18 11.54 -12.44
N ASP A 32 -4.30 12.67 -13.14
CA ASP A 32 -3.47 13.01 -14.29
C ASP A 32 -2.26 13.87 -13.87
N ARG A 33 -1.13 13.22 -13.57
CA ARG A 33 0.18 13.83 -13.25
C ARG A 33 0.16 14.82 -12.09
N ALA A 34 -0.89 14.82 -11.28
CA ALA A 34 -1.07 15.71 -10.15
C ALA A 34 -0.41 15.15 -8.89
N GLY A 35 -0.06 16.05 -7.97
CA GLY A 35 0.42 15.65 -6.65
C GLY A 35 0.40 16.79 -5.64
N LEU A 36 0.49 16.40 -4.37
CA LEU A 36 0.54 17.30 -3.21
C LEU A 36 1.69 16.88 -2.28
N ASN A 37 2.44 17.85 -1.77
CA ASN A 37 3.50 17.67 -0.79
C ASN A 37 3.10 18.35 0.53
N PHE A 38 3.13 17.61 1.62
CA PHE A 38 2.71 18.05 2.95
C PHE A 38 3.90 18.32 3.91
N ASN A 39 5.14 18.24 3.44
CA ASN A 39 6.33 18.41 4.28
C ASN A 39 6.42 19.77 4.99
N SER A 40 5.81 20.82 4.43
CA SER A 40 5.76 22.16 5.03
C SER A 40 4.62 22.36 6.04
N GLY A 41 3.78 21.35 6.27
CA GLY A 41 2.60 21.44 7.13
C GLY A 41 1.33 21.97 6.44
N PHE A 42 1.41 22.34 5.16
CA PHE A 42 0.30 22.70 4.29
C PHE A 42 0.51 22.06 2.91
N PRO A 43 -0.56 21.77 2.14
CA PRO A 43 -0.42 21.15 0.84
C PRO A 43 0.27 22.08 -0.17
N VAL A 44 1.39 21.63 -0.71
CA VAL A 44 2.13 22.28 -1.80
C VAL A 44 1.93 21.48 -3.10
N PRO A 45 1.41 22.07 -4.17
CA PRO A 45 1.26 21.38 -5.45
C PRO A 45 2.62 20.89 -6.00
N GLN A 46 2.61 19.71 -6.61
CA GLN A 46 3.72 19.12 -7.34
C GLN A 46 3.19 18.30 -8.52
N SER A 47 4.08 17.83 -9.39
CA SER A 47 3.73 16.95 -10.52
C SER A 47 4.52 15.66 -10.48
N GLY A 48 3.92 14.59 -11.01
CA GLY A 48 4.57 13.29 -11.18
C GLY A 48 4.32 12.71 -12.58
N SER A 49 4.69 11.44 -12.75
CA SER A 49 4.54 10.70 -14.01
C SER A 49 3.33 9.78 -14.05
N LEU A 50 2.63 9.61 -12.92
CA LEU A 50 1.47 8.73 -12.81
C LEU A 50 0.26 9.33 -13.51
N GLN A 51 -0.49 8.48 -14.21
CA GLN A 51 -1.75 8.80 -14.86
C GLN A 51 -2.73 7.65 -14.60
N THR A 52 -3.66 7.86 -13.68
CA THR A 52 -4.65 6.85 -13.25
C THR A 52 -6.05 7.45 -13.23
N GLN A 53 -7.07 6.60 -13.37
CA GLN A 53 -8.47 7.04 -13.23
C GLN A 53 -8.86 7.12 -11.76
N GLU A 54 -8.44 6.12 -10.98
CA GLU A 54 -8.90 5.95 -9.60
C GLU A 54 -7.73 5.75 -8.62
N GLY A 55 -7.39 4.50 -8.32
CA GLY A 55 -6.45 4.13 -7.27
C GLY A 55 -5.00 4.54 -7.56
N SER A 56 -4.30 4.93 -6.50
CA SER A 56 -2.86 5.13 -6.48
C SER A 56 -2.31 4.99 -5.07
N ALA A 57 -1.02 4.68 -4.94
CA ALA A 57 -0.31 4.64 -3.68
C ALA A 57 1.03 5.36 -3.80
N THR A 58 1.42 6.08 -2.75
CA THR A 58 2.73 6.75 -2.64
C THR A 58 3.33 6.44 -1.29
N ILE A 59 4.65 6.26 -1.24
CA ILE A 59 5.38 6.10 0.02
C ILE A 59 6.59 7.03 0.07
N SER A 60 6.77 7.66 1.22
CA SER A 60 7.96 8.45 1.58
C SER A 60 8.71 7.74 2.70
N ASP A 61 9.97 8.13 2.93
CA ASP A 61 10.70 7.71 4.12
C ASP A 61 10.20 8.46 5.37
N ARG A 62 10.70 8.05 6.54
CA ARG A 62 10.39 8.68 7.84
C ARG A 62 10.70 10.18 7.92
N ASN A 63 11.55 10.71 7.03
CA ASN A 63 11.90 12.12 6.98
C ASN A 63 10.99 12.91 6.02
N GLY A 64 10.16 12.20 5.25
CA GLY A 64 9.27 12.77 4.24
C GLY A 64 9.87 12.86 2.85
N ASN A 65 11.00 12.18 2.59
CA ASN A 65 11.55 12.10 1.24
C ASN A 65 10.77 11.07 0.43
N LEU A 66 10.30 11.45 -0.76
CA LEU A 66 9.68 10.51 -1.70
C LEU A 66 10.58 9.31 -1.97
N LEU A 67 10.01 8.10 -1.93
CA LEU A 67 10.68 6.87 -2.33
C LEU A 67 10.17 6.39 -3.69
N PHE A 68 8.88 6.10 -3.78
CA PHE A 68 8.20 5.67 -5.00
C PHE A 68 6.68 5.82 -4.89
N TYR A 69 6.01 5.70 -6.03
CA TYR A 69 4.55 5.73 -6.15
C TYR A 69 4.08 4.86 -7.32
N THR A 70 2.83 4.43 -7.30
CA THR A 70 2.27 3.46 -8.25
C THR A 70 0.78 3.64 -8.43
N ASP A 71 0.28 3.31 -9.62
CA ASP A 71 -1.15 3.19 -9.95
C ASP A 71 -1.66 1.75 -9.78
N GLY A 72 -0.80 0.82 -9.34
CA GLY A 72 -1.10 -0.61 -9.25
C GLY A 72 -0.64 -1.41 -10.48
N VAL A 73 -0.32 -0.75 -11.59
CA VAL A 73 0.19 -1.37 -12.83
C VAL A 73 1.66 -1.01 -13.06
N GLN A 74 2.05 0.22 -12.72
CA GLN A 74 3.38 0.79 -12.96
C GLN A 74 3.89 1.54 -11.73
N VAL A 75 5.18 1.35 -11.41
CA VAL A 75 5.88 1.94 -10.28
C VAL A 75 6.89 2.96 -10.77
N TYR A 76 6.84 4.16 -10.20
CA TYR A 76 7.75 5.27 -10.49
C TYR A 76 8.64 5.57 -9.28
N ASP A 77 9.94 5.74 -9.54
CA ASP A 77 10.91 6.15 -8.53
C ASP A 77 10.77 7.63 -8.14
N ARG A 78 11.55 8.06 -7.14
CA ARG A 78 11.57 9.45 -6.67
C ARG A 78 12.08 10.49 -7.68
N ARG A 79 12.63 10.08 -8.82
CA ARG A 79 12.96 10.96 -9.95
C ARG A 79 11.85 10.96 -11.01
N HIS A 80 10.72 10.33 -10.71
CA HIS A 80 9.59 10.15 -11.60
C HIS A 80 9.89 9.28 -12.83
N ASN A 81 10.94 8.47 -12.78
CA ASN A 81 11.23 7.47 -13.80
C ASN A 81 10.56 6.15 -13.42
N ARG A 82 10.04 5.42 -14.42
CA ARG A 82 9.50 4.07 -14.18
C ARG A 82 10.62 3.13 -13.72
N MET A 83 10.38 2.33 -12.69
CA MET A 83 11.32 1.32 -12.22
C MET A 83 11.50 0.21 -13.30
N PRO A 84 12.73 -0.32 -13.50
CA PRO A 84 13.01 -1.26 -14.59
C PRO A 84 12.14 -2.53 -14.62
N ASN A 85 11.71 -3.06 -13.47
CA ASN A 85 10.80 -4.20 -13.37
C ASN A 85 9.41 -3.81 -12.82
N GLY A 86 9.19 -2.52 -12.55
CA GLY A 86 7.97 -1.96 -11.99
C GLY A 86 6.91 -1.63 -13.03
N TYR A 87 6.61 -2.52 -13.97
CA TYR A 87 5.49 -2.36 -14.91
C TYR A 87 4.81 -3.71 -15.14
N GLY A 88 3.53 -3.74 -15.50
CA GLY A 88 2.78 -5.00 -15.61
C GLY A 88 2.61 -5.66 -14.25
N LEU A 89 2.30 -4.85 -13.24
CA LEU A 89 1.78 -5.34 -11.97
C LEU A 89 0.28 -5.63 -12.12
N ASN A 90 -0.23 -6.59 -11.37
CA ASN A 90 -1.60 -7.09 -11.48
C ASN A 90 -2.58 -6.29 -10.60
N GLY A 91 -2.60 -4.98 -10.76
CA GLY A 91 -3.70 -4.12 -10.34
C GLY A 91 -4.34 -3.48 -11.57
N ASP A 92 -5.32 -2.62 -11.37
CA ASP A 92 -5.96 -1.91 -12.48
C ASP A 92 -6.19 -0.43 -12.15
N VAL A 93 -6.07 0.43 -13.16
CA VAL A 93 -6.24 1.89 -13.02
C VAL A 93 -7.68 2.31 -12.68
N SER A 94 -8.66 1.45 -12.95
CA SER A 94 -10.08 1.62 -12.58
C SER A 94 -10.46 0.86 -11.31
N SER A 95 -9.49 0.34 -10.54
CA SER A 95 -9.75 -0.19 -9.21
C SER A 95 -9.70 0.95 -8.19
N THR A 96 -10.77 1.10 -7.43
CA THR A 96 -10.91 2.21 -6.47
C THR A 96 -9.86 2.23 -5.36
N GLN A 97 -9.16 1.10 -5.11
CA GLN A 97 -7.93 1.02 -4.33
C GLN A 97 -6.92 0.06 -4.99
N SER A 98 -6.49 0.42 -6.20
CA SER A 98 -5.60 -0.37 -7.04
C SER A 98 -4.27 -0.81 -6.41
N ALA A 99 -3.78 -0.06 -5.41
CA ALA A 99 -2.52 -0.36 -4.74
C ALA A 99 -2.50 0.03 -3.26
N LEU A 100 -1.72 -0.71 -2.47
CA LEU A 100 -1.35 -0.39 -1.09
C LEU A 100 0.13 -0.71 -0.86
N ILE A 101 0.86 0.24 -0.28
CA ILE A 101 2.29 0.05 0.02
C ILE A 101 2.47 -0.18 1.52
N VAL A 102 3.16 -1.26 1.89
CA VAL A 102 3.47 -1.60 3.29
C VAL A 102 4.97 -1.84 3.42
N PRO A 103 5.68 -1.17 4.35
CA PRO A 103 7.10 -1.46 4.61
C PRO A 103 7.25 -2.86 5.21
N GLN A 104 8.30 -3.58 4.83
CA GLN A 104 8.60 -4.87 5.46
C GLN A 104 9.19 -4.64 6.86
N PRO A 105 8.55 -5.17 7.93
CA PRO A 105 9.10 -5.07 9.28
C PRO A 105 10.55 -5.56 9.35
N GLY A 106 11.39 -4.87 10.12
CA GLY A 106 12.79 -5.27 10.34
C GLY A 106 13.72 -5.20 9.12
N ASN A 107 13.23 -4.80 7.95
CA ASN A 107 14.03 -4.73 6.72
C ASN A 107 13.88 -3.34 6.06
N PRO A 108 14.60 -2.32 6.57
CA PRO A 108 14.57 -0.98 5.98
C PRO A 108 14.94 -1.04 4.49
N GLY A 109 14.14 -0.40 3.64
CA GLY A 109 14.35 -0.41 2.19
C GLY A 109 13.61 -1.51 1.43
N LEU A 110 12.96 -2.46 2.11
CA LEU A 110 12.04 -3.41 1.49
C LEU A 110 10.59 -2.99 1.73
N TYR A 111 9.79 -3.03 0.68
CA TYR A 111 8.38 -2.65 0.69
C TYR A 111 7.56 -3.67 -0.10
N PHE A 112 6.35 -3.95 0.36
CA PHE A 112 5.36 -4.69 -0.40
C PHE A 112 4.44 -3.70 -1.11
N ILE A 113 4.19 -3.94 -2.39
CA ILE A 113 3.06 -3.36 -3.12
C ILE A 113 2.01 -4.46 -3.18
N PHE A 114 0.88 -4.27 -2.51
CA PHE A 114 -0.31 -5.07 -2.73
C PHE A 114 -1.11 -4.42 -3.86
N THR A 115 -1.54 -5.21 -4.83
CA THR A 115 -2.33 -4.73 -5.96
C THR A 115 -3.70 -5.40 -5.96
N VAL A 116 -4.72 -4.62 -6.26
CA VAL A 116 -6.11 -5.07 -6.33
C VAL A 116 -6.62 -4.79 -7.72
N ASP A 117 -7.04 -5.84 -8.41
CA ASP A 117 -7.63 -5.74 -9.73
C ASP A 117 -9.07 -5.19 -9.69
N LYS A 118 -9.59 -4.80 -10.85
CA LYS A 118 -11.00 -4.45 -11.07
C LYS A 118 -11.85 -5.72 -11.29
N PRO A 119 -13.16 -5.69 -11.01
CA PRO A 119 -14.06 -6.74 -11.47
C PRO A 119 -14.25 -6.68 -12.99
N ASP A 120 -14.60 -7.81 -13.61
CA ASP A 120 -14.95 -7.89 -15.03
C ASP A 120 -16.41 -7.45 -15.16
N TYR A 121 -16.60 -6.15 -15.41
CA TYR A 121 -17.93 -5.56 -15.52
C TYR A 121 -18.70 -6.03 -16.75
N PHE A 122 -18.03 -6.56 -17.78
CA PHE A 122 -18.64 -6.86 -19.08
C PHE A 122 -18.73 -8.36 -19.36
N GLY A 123 -18.02 -9.20 -18.60
CA GLY A 123 -18.09 -10.66 -18.69
C GLY A 123 -17.72 -11.18 -20.08
N ASP A 124 -16.93 -10.43 -20.84
CA ASP A 124 -16.57 -10.77 -22.22
C ASP A 124 -15.39 -11.75 -22.28
N GLY A 125 -14.72 -11.99 -21.15
CA GLY A 125 -13.64 -12.96 -21.00
C GLY A 125 -12.33 -12.56 -21.70
N GLU A 126 -12.26 -11.35 -22.24
CA GLU A 126 -11.06 -10.82 -22.92
C GLU A 126 -10.10 -10.15 -21.93
N ASP A 127 -10.54 -9.91 -20.68
CA ASP A 127 -9.77 -9.26 -19.62
C ASP A 127 -9.78 -10.09 -18.32
N PRO A 128 -8.82 -11.03 -18.16
CA PRO A 128 -8.81 -11.96 -17.03
C PRO A 128 -8.49 -11.24 -15.72
N ILE A 129 -9.34 -11.43 -14.71
CA ILE A 129 -9.14 -10.83 -13.39
C ILE A 129 -8.00 -11.54 -12.65
N ASP A 130 -7.04 -10.81 -12.12
CA ASP A 130 -5.91 -11.32 -11.34
C ASP A 130 -6.14 -11.29 -9.82
N GLY A 131 -7.18 -10.57 -9.36
CA GLY A 131 -7.57 -10.50 -7.95
C GLY A 131 -6.56 -9.73 -7.08
N LEU A 132 -6.28 -10.25 -5.87
CA LEU A 132 -5.31 -9.65 -4.96
C LEU A 132 -3.92 -10.27 -5.16
N ASN A 133 -2.91 -9.43 -5.39
CA ASN A 133 -1.52 -9.85 -5.53
C ASN A 133 -0.60 -8.99 -4.65
N TYR A 134 0.65 -9.43 -4.47
CA TYR A 134 1.70 -8.57 -3.97
C TYR A 134 3.00 -8.70 -4.77
N SER A 135 3.82 -7.65 -4.69
CA SER A 135 5.18 -7.58 -5.24
C SER A 135 6.13 -6.96 -4.21
N VAL A 136 7.41 -7.33 -4.22
CA VAL A 136 8.43 -6.70 -3.36
C VAL A 136 9.20 -5.64 -4.13
N VAL A 137 9.28 -4.44 -3.60
CA VAL A 137 10.22 -3.40 -4.01
C VAL A 137 11.42 -3.42 -3.09
N ASN A 138 12.63 -3.44 -3.67
CA ASN A 138 13.87 -3.26 -2.95
C ASN A 138 14.55 -1.95 -3.35
N MET A 139 14.60 -1.00 -2.42
CA MET A 139 15.16 0.34 -2.64
C MET A 139 16.68 0.35 -2.86
N SER A 140 17.41 -0.74 -2.58
CA SER A 140 18.84 -0.83 -2.87
C SER A 140 19.14 -1.11 -4.35
N LEU A 141 18.14 -1.54 -5.14
CA LEU A 141 18.30 -1.83 -6.56
C LEU A 141 18.35 -0.54 -7.38
N ASN A 142 18.70 -0.69 -8.67
CA ASN A 142 18.74 0.41 -9.64
C ASN A 142 19.55 1.63 -9.13
N GLY A 143 20.74 1.39 -8.56
CA GLY A 143 21.58 2.46 -8.02
C GLY A 143 20.96 3.22 -6.83
N GLY A 144 20.11 2.56 -6.04
CA GLY A 144 19.41 3.15 -4.89
C GLY A 144 18.06 3.79 -5.23
N PHE A 145 17.65 3.81 -6.51
CA PHE A 145 16.34 4.32 -6.92
C PHE A 145 15.21 3.31 -6.77
N GLY A 146 15.55 2.07 -6.41
CA GLY A 146 14.60 1.00 -6.18
C GLY A 146 14.17 0.30 -7.45
N ASP A 147 13.76 -0.95 -7.28
CA ASP A 147 13.13 -1.75 -8.32
C ASP A 147 12.26 -2.86 -7.72
N VAL A 148 11.30 -3.36 -8.50
CA VAL A 148 10.53 -4.56 -8.15
C VAL A 148 11.42 -5.79 -8.30
N VAL A 149 11.46 -6.65 -7.28
CA VAL A 149 12.21 -7.90 -7.28
C VAL A 149 11.50 -8.92 -8.19
N PRO A 150 12.08 -9.34 -9.32
CA PRO A 150 11.38 -10.15 -10.33
C PRO A 150 10.79 -11.45 -9.78
N ALA A 151 11.49 -12.13 -8.86
CA ALA A 151 11.06 -13.40 -8.27
C ALA A 151 9.83 -13.28 -7.35
N SER A 152 9.45 -12.06 -6.95
CA SER A 152 8.32 -11.82 -6.05
C SER A 152 7.14 -11.12 -6.73
N LYS A 153 7.31 -10.76 -8.01
CA LYS A 153 6.34 -9.95 -8.74
C LYS A 153 5.05 -10.71 -8.95
N ASN A 154 3.92 -10.05 -8.70
CA ASN A 154 2.56 -10.59 -8.87
C ASN A 154 2.36 -11.94 -8.15
N THR A 155 2.85 -12.04 -6.92
CA THR A 155 2.59 -13.23 -6.10
C THR A 155 1.12 -13.20 -5.64
N PRO A 156 0.30 -14.22 -5.96
CA PRO A 156 -1.13 -14.19 -5.70
C PRO A 156 -1.46 -14.40 -4.22
N LEU A 157 -2.52 -13.71 -3.76
CA LEU A 157 -3.15 -13.87 -2.45
C LEU A 157 -4.61 -14.25 -2.67
N VAL A 158 -4.92 -15.54 -2.52
CA VAL A 158 -6.25 -16.08 -2.85
C VAL A 158 -7.31 -15.61 -1.83
N THR A 159 -8.32 -14.90 -2.32
CA THR A 159 -9.43 -14.31 -1.54
C THR A 159 -10.81 -14.78 -2.03
N TYR A 160 -10.84 -15.90 -2.73
CA TYR A 160 -12.02 -16.48 -3.36
C TYR A 160 -11.96 -18.01 -3.33
N ASN A 161 -13.11 -18.65 -3.48
CA ASN A 161 -13.23 -20.08 -3.71
C ASN A 161 -13.12 -20.38 -5.20
N SER A 162 -12.03 -21.00 -5.65
CA SER A 162 -11.82 -21.34 -7.06
C SER A 162 -12.80 -22.40 -7.61
N ALA A 163 -13.53 -23.10 -6.74
CA ALA A 163 -14.60 -24.02 -7.13
C ALA A 163 -15.96 -23.33 -7.33
N ASP A 164 -16.10 -22.07 -6.91
CA ASP A 164 -17.30 -21.26 -7.14
C ASP A 164 -17.10 -20.42 -8.39
N ALA A 165 -17.99 -20.57 -9.38
CA ALA A 165 -17.86 -19.89 -10.66
C ALA A 165 -17.92 -18.36 -10.52
N LEU A 166 -18.78 -17.84 -9.64
CA LEU A 166 -18.92 -16.40 -9.42
C LEU A 166 -17.73 -15.85 -8.63
N GLU A 167 -17.31 -16.51 -7.54
CA GLU A 167 -16.13 -16.01 -6.82
C GLU A 167 -14.86 -16.10 -7.69
N ASN A 168 -14.77 -17.08 -8.61
CA ASN A 168 -13.66 -17.18 -9.55
C ASN A 168 -13.72 -16.16 -10.69
N GLU A 169 -14.90 -15.65 -11.03
CA GLU A 169 -15.07 -14.55 -11.99
C GLU A 169 -14.57 -13.23 -11.38
N TYR A 170 -14.97 -12.88 -10.15
CA TYR A 170 -14.71 -11.57 -9.56
C TYR A 170 -13.48 -11.48 -8.63
N LYS A 171 -13.10 -12.57 -7.96
CA LYS A 171 -11.88 -12.81 -7.13
C LYS A 171 -11.60 -11.90 -5.92
N SER A 172 -11.97 -10.62 -5.95
CA SER A 172 -11.76 -9.64 -4.88
C SER A 172 -12.83 -8.54 -4.94
N SER A 173 -12.94 -7.74 -3.88
CA SER A 173 -13.46 -6.37 -4.03
C SER A 173 -12.30 -5.40 -4.21
N GLU A 174 -12.56 -4.25 -4.81
CA GLU A 174 -11.57 -3.19 -5.04
C GLU A 174 -11.15 -2.43 -3.75
N LYS A 175 -11.25 -3.08 -2.58
CA LYS A 175 -10.97 -2.47 -1.28
C LYS A 175 -9.89 -3.21 -0.52
N ILE A 176 -8.90 -2.46 -0.05
CA ILE A 176 -7.79 -2.94 0.74
C ILE A 176 -7.32 -1.88 1.73
N SER A 177 -6.88 -2.32 2.91
CA SER A 177 -6.27 -1.45 3.90
C SER A 177 -5.20 -2.19 4.69
N ALA A 178 -4.35 -1.46 5.39
CA ALA A 178 -3.40 -2.02 6.34
C ALA A 178 -3.51 -1.33 7.70
N VAL A 179 -3.30 -2.10 8.75
CA VAL A 179 -3.24 -1.60 10.13
C VAL A 179 -2.09 -2.25 10.87
N LEU A 180 -1.47 -1.50 11.79
CA LEU A 180 -0.44 -2.04 12.67
C LEU A 180 -1.03 -3.12 13.58
N HIS A 181 -0.34 -4.25 13.68
CA HIS A 181 -0.70 -5.32 14.61
C HIS A 181 -0.45 -4.87 16.05
N ALA A 182 -1.15 -5.50 17.00
CA ALA A 182 -0.97 -5.26 18.43
C ALA A 182 0.44 -5.55 18.98
N ASP A 183 1.33 -6.13 18.17
CA ASP A 183 2.73 -6.38 18.54
C ASP A 183 3.63 -5.16 18.27
N GLY A 184 3.06 -4.10 17.66
CA GLY A 184 3.75 -2.85 17.38
C GLY A 184 4.73 -2.90 16.21
N SER A 185 4.85 -4.03 15.50
CA SER A 185 5.82 -4.17 14.40
C SER A 185 5.26 -4.85 13.16
N SER A 186 4.33 -5.78 13.29
CA SER A 186 3.69 -6.47 12.16
C SER A 186 2.54 -5.63 11.62
N TYR A 187 2.06 -5.96 10.42
CA TYR A 187 0.84 -5.38 9.86
C TYR A 187 -0.21 -6.46 9.61
N TRP A 188 -1.47 -6.08 9.70
CA TRP A 188 -2.56 -6.78 9.03
C TRP A 188 -2.90 -6.05 7.75
N VAL A 189 -2.85 -6.74 6.63
CA VAL A 189 -3.39 -6.28 5.35
C VAL A 189 -4.75 -6.93 5.19
N VAL A 190 -5.79 -6.12 5.11
CA VAL A 190 -7.17 -6.56 5.12
C VAL A 190 -7.83 -6.19 3.80
N THR A 191 -8.47 -7.17 3.18
CA THR A 191 -9.36 -6.97 2.03
C THR A 191 -10.70 -7.66 2.29
N HIS A 192 -11.62 -7.52 1.35
CA HIS A 192 -12.96 -8.04 1.42
C HIS A 192 -13.33 -8.70 0.09
N HIS A 193 -14.08 -9.79 0.15
CA HIS A 193 -14.79 -10.34 -1.01
C HIS A 193 -16.05 -11.03 -0.50
N THR A 194 -17.16 -10.78 -1.17
CA THR A 194 -18.52 -11.23 -0.81
C THR A 194 -18.94 -10.91 0.62
N ASN A 195 -18.82 -11.86 1.54
CA ASN A 195 -19.11 -11.70 2.96
C ASN A 195 -17.92 -12.01 3.85
N LYS A 196 -16.72 -12.13 3.25
CA LYS A 196 -15.50 -12.55 3.93
C LYS A 196 -14.53 -11.38 3.95
N PHE A 197 -13.95 -11.14 5.12
CA PHE A 197 -12.77 -10.31 5.28
C PHE A 197 -11.55 -11.21 5.40
N TYR A 198 -10.53 -10.94 4.58
CA TYR A 198 -9.27 -11.69 4.56
C TYR A 198 -8.18 -10.82 5.14
N ALA A 199 -7.54 -11.27 6.22
CA ALA A 199 -6.45 -10.56 6.88
C ALA A 199 -5.13 -11.34 6.73
N PHE A 200 -4.21 -10.78 5.93
CA PHE A 200 -2.86 -11.32 5.73
C PHE A 200 -1.88 -10.66 6.71
N LYS A 201 -1.11 -11.47 7.43
CA LYS A 201 -0.11 -10.95 8.38
C LYS A 201 1.19 -10.65 7.64
N VAL A 202 1.70 -9.43 7.76
CA VAL A 202 3.02 -9.03 7.27
C VAL A 202 3.97 -8.94 8.45
N THR A 203 5.08 -9.68 8.38
CA THR A 203 6.09 -9.78 9.43
C THR A 203 7.49 -9.55 8.86
N THR A 204 8.52 -9.68 9.70
CA THR A 204 9.92 -9.64 9.25
C THR A 204 10.26 -10.72 8.21
N ALA A 205 9.56 -11.86 8.25
CA ALA A 205 9.69 -12.95 7.28
C ALA A 205 8.95 -12.69 5.96
N GLY A 206 8.15 -11.62 5.89
CA GLY A 206 7.33 -11.25 4.73
C GLY A 206 5.83 -11.47 4.94
N VAL A 207 5.10 -11.65 3.84
CA VAL A 207 3.65 -11.83 3.82
C VAL A 207 3.31 -13.30 4.12
N ASN A 208 2.51 -13.55 5.16
CA ASN A 208 1.86 -14.84 5.34
C ASN A 208 0.67 -14.92 4.37
N THR A 209 0.78 -15.78 3.36
CA THR A 209 -0.22 -15.94 2.29
C THR A 209 -1.46 -16.72 2.72
N THR A 210 -1.48 -17.28 3.93
CA THR A 210 -2.69 -17.87 4.53
C THR A 210 -3.38 -16.83 5.41
N PRO A 211 -4.55 -16.30 5.00
CA PRO A 211 -5.23 -15.24 5.74
C PRO A 211 -6.01 -15.79 6.94
N VAL A 212 -6.23 -14.93 7.93
CA VAL A 212 -7.32 -15.11 8.89
C VAL A 212 -8.61 -14.62 8.21
N ILE A 213 -9.64 -15.47 8.20
CA ILE A 213 -10.91 -15.19 7.53
C ILE A 213 -12.00 -14.90 8.57
N SER A 214 -12.64 -13.74 8.45
CA SER A 214 -13.82 -13.37 9.23
C SER A 214 -15.04 -13.31 8.32
N VAL A 215 -16.13 -13.98 8.70
CA VAL A 215 -17.35 -14.06 7.89
C VAL A 215 -18.42 -13.13 8.48
N SER A 216 -18.96 -12.26 7.64
CA SER A 216 -20.11 -11.40 7.91
C SER A 216 -21.43 -12.17 7.66
N PRO A 217 -22.48 -11.95 8.47
CA PRO A 217 -23.81 -12.48 8.20
C PRO A 217 -24.43 -11.94 6.90
N ASN A 218 -24.01 -10.74 6.48
CA ASN A 218 -24.53 -10.11 5.27
C ASN A 218 -23.74 -10.62 4.07
N ASN A 219 -24.41 -11.42 3.24
CA ASN A 219 -23.85 -11.80 1.95
C ASN A 219 -24.10 -10.73 0.91
N VAL A 220 -23.02 -10.16 0.39
CA VAL A 220 -23.05 -9.30 -0.79
C VAL A 220 -22.57 -10.17 -1.94
N PRO A 221 -23.46 -10.63 -2.83
CA PRO A 221 -23.04 -11.32 -4.04
C PRO A 221 -22.10 -10.40 -4.84
N PRO A 222 -21.10 -10.96 -5.52
CA PRO A 222 -20.25 -10.18 -6.40
C PRO A 222 -21.06 -9.58 -7.57
#